data_AF-A0A067D661-F1
#
_entry.id   AF-A0A067D661-F1
#
_cell.length_a   1.000
_cell.length_b   1.000
_cell.length_c   1.000
_cell.angle_alpha   90.00
_cell.angle_beta   90.00
_cell.angle_gamma   90.00
#
_symmetry.space_group_name_H-M   'P 1'
#
loop_
_entity.id
_entity.type
_entity.pdbx_description
1 polymer ?
#
loop_
_entity_poly.entity_id
_entity_poly.type
_entity_poly.pdbx_seq_one_letter_code
_entity_poly.pdbx_strand_id
1 'polypeptide(L)' 'MLVALAYAGLLQAHSLRPPPCAADVKLCNDGMWMYRDIKNNCTFAACADEPGGQVPLEHKPSQAPVT' A
#
# COMPACT_ATOMS: atom_id res chain seq x y z
N MET A 1 17.73 32.95 -21.73
CA MET A 1 16.51 32.29 -22.23
C MET A 1 16.69 30.81 -22.64
N LEU A 2 17.91 30.24 -22.64
CA LEU A 2 18.13 28.83 -23.01
C LEU A 2 17.95 27.81 -21.86
N VAL A 3 17.92 28.28 -20.61
CA VAL A 3 17.90 27.39 -19.42
C VAL A 3 16.51 26.78 -19.17
N ALA A 4 15.43 27.38 -19.69
CA ALA A 4 14.06 26.91 -19.46
C ALA A 4 13.70 25.63 -20.25
N LEU A 5 14.36 25.38 -21.39
CA LEU A 5 14.04 24.23 -22.25
C LEU A 5 14.60 22.90 -21.71
N ALA A 6 15.59 22.94 -20.82
CA ALA A 6 16.14 21.75 -20.18
C ALA A 6 15.18 21.14 -19.11
N TYR A 7 14.31 21.96 -18.51
CA TYR A 7 13.36 21.51 -17.48
C TYR A 7 12.04 20.98 -18.06
N ALA A 8 11.70 21.34 -19.30
CA ALA A 8 10.47 20.91 -19.95
C ALA A 8 10.47 19.42 -20.33
N GLY A 9 11.65 18.78 -20.42
CA GLY A 9 11.80 17.34 -20.72
C GLY A 9 11.83 16.43 -19.49
N LEU A 10 11.80 16.98 -18.28
CA LEU A 10 11.94 16.25 -17.01
C LEU A 10 10.66 16.26 -16.18
N LEU A 11 9.49 16.59 -16.74
CA LEU A 11 8.20 16.43 -16.04
C LEU A 11 7.78 14.94 -16.04
N GLN A 12 8.59 14.15 -15.35
CA GLN A 12 8.28 12.95 -14.59
C GLN A 12 6.89 12.34 -14.82
N ALA A 13 6.78 11.42 -15.79
CA ALA A 13 5.63 10.54 -16.05
C ALA A 13 5.38 9.48 -14.93
N HIS A 14 5.69 9.82 -13.68
CA HIS A 14 5.75 8.87 -12.56
C HIS A 14 4.38 8.62 -11.95
N SER A 15 3.40 9.45 -12.29
CA SER A 15 2.04 9.42 -11.72
C SER A 15 1.07 8.51 -12.47
N LEU A 16 1.45 7.94 -13.62
CA LEU A 16 0.57 7.06 -14.40
C LEU A 16 0.75 5.58 -14.06
N ARG A 17 1.60 5.23 -13.09
CA ARG A 17 1.75 3.85 -12.66
C ARG A 17 0.57 3.49 -11.75
N PRO A 18 -0.27 2.52 -12.12
CA PRO A 18 -1.31 2.05 -11.22
C PRO A 18 -0.67 1.52 -9.92
N PRO A 19 -1.37 1.64 -8.78
CA PRO A 19 -0.86 1.09 -7.53
C PRO A 19 -0.58 -0.41 -7.70
N PRO A 20 0.44 -0.94 -7.00
CA PRO A 20 0.88 -2.33 -7.18
C PRO A 20 -0.18 -3.36 -6.80
N CYS A 21 -1.12 -2.99 -5.93
CA CYS A 21 -2.31 -3.78 -5.60
C CYS A 21 -3.56 -2.90 -5.61
N ALA A 22 -4.73 -3.52 -5.71
CA ALA A 22 -5.98 -2.85 -5.45
C ALA A 22 -6.02 -2.31 -4.00
N ALA A 23 -6.76 -1.22 -3.81
CA ALA A 23 -6.89 -0.51 -2.52
C ALA A 23 -8.08 -0.99 -1.68
N ASP A 24 -8.61 -2.18 -1.97
CA ASP A 24 -9.68 -2.78 -1.20
C ASP A 24 -9.19 -3.31 0.16
N VAL A 25 -10.14 -3.37 1.10
CA VAL A 25 -9.90 -3.74 2.49
C VAL A 25 -10.82 -4.86 2.91
N LYS A 26 -10.34 -5.74 3.79
CA LYS A 26 -11.12 -6.78 4.45
C LYS A 26 -11.25 -6.44 5.93
N LEU A 27 -12.48 -6.38 6.44
CA LEU A 27 -12.75 -6.27 7.87
C LEU A 27 -12.74 -7.68 8.49
N CYS A 28 -11.98 -7.84 9.56
CA CYS A 28 -11.93 -9.05 10.37
C CYS A 28 -12.95 -8.99 11.52
N ASN A 29 -13.29 -10.13 12.12
CA ASN A 29 -14.29 -10.20 13.18
C ASN A 29 -13.86 -9.50 14.48
N ASP A 30 -12.56 -9.29 14.67
CA ASP A 30 -11.95 -8.50 15.74
C ASP A 30 -12.07 -6.97 15.51
N GLY A 31 -12.60 -6.55 14.36
CA GLY A 31 -12.72 -5.15 13.95
C GLY A 31 -11.47 -4.58 13.27
N MET A 32 -10.44 -5.40 13.05
CA MET A 32 -9.21 -4.97 12.37
C MET A 32 -9.38 -4.97 10.85
N TRP A 33 -8.67 -4.06 10.18
CA TRP A 33 -8.66 -3.94 8.73
C TRP A 33 -7.41 -4.58 8.14
N MET A 34 -7.60 -5.44 7.13
CA MET A 34 -6.53 -6.06 6.36
C MET A 34 -6.45 -5.46 4.97
N TYR A 35 -5.22 -5.14 4.56
CA TYR A 35 -4.89 -4.64 3.21
C TYR A 35 -4.16 -5.74 2.43
N ARG A 36 -4.09 -5.58 1.11
CA ARG A 36 -3.33 -6.48 0.23
C ARG A 36 -1.82 -6.29 0.43
N ASP A 37 -1.09 -7.39 0.60
CA ASP A 37 0.37 -7.37 0.68
C ASP A 37 1.00 -7.64 -0.69
N ILE A 38 1.76 -6.67 -1.22
CA ILE A 38 2.49 -6.76 -2.48
C ILE A 38 3.49 -7.93 -2.46
N LYS A 39 4.08 -8.23 -1.29
CA LYS A 39 5.03 -9.34 -1.14
C LYS A 39 4.35 -10.71 -1.20
N ASN A 40 3.04 -10.76 -0.99
CA ASN A 40 2.23 -11.98 -0.99
C ASN A 40 1.21 -11.97 -2.14
N ASN A 41 1.64 -11.56 -3.34
CA ASN A 41 0.80 -11.53 -4.55
C ASN A 41 -0.51 -10.74 -4.38
N CYS A 42 -0.46 -9.62 -3.66
CA CYS A 42 -1.62 -8.80 -3.36
C CYS A 42 -2.74 -9.56 -2.62
N THR A 43 -2.40 -10.53 -1.79
CA THR A 43 -3.35 -11.26 -0.95
C THR A 43 -3.54 -10.54 0.38
N PHE A 44 -4.74 -10.64 0.97
CA PHE A 44 -4.95 -10.21 2.35
C PHE A 44 -4.17 -11.09 3.33
N ALA A 45 -3.64 -10.49 4.39
CA ALA A 45 -3.17 -11.27 5.53
C ALA A 45 -4.35 -12.03 6.18
N ALA A 46 -4.02 -13.12 6.87
CA ALA A 46 -5.00 -13.84 7.68
C ALA A 46 -5.40 -12.99 8.91
N CYS A 47 -6.69 -13.00 9.24
CA CYS A 47 -7.20 -12.35 10.44
C CYS A 47 -6.68 -13.06 11.70
N ALA A 48 -6.62 -12.38 12.84
CA ALA A 48 -6.08 -12.97 14.08
C ALA A 48 -6.88 -14.20 14.57
N ASP A 49 -8.17 -14.25 14.23
CA ASP A 49 -9.07 -15.39 14.49
C ASP A 49 -8.89 -16.57 13.52
N GLU A 50 -8.09 -16.42 12.47
CA GLU A 50 -7.79 -17.47 11.49
C GLU A 50 -6.48 -18.21 11.83
N PRO A 51 -6.35 -19.50 11.45
CA PRO A 51 -5.09 -20.23 11.58
C PRO A 51 -3.96 -19.55 10.79
N GLY A 52 -2.91 -19.11 11.48
CA GLY A 52 -1.81 -18.34 10.87
C GLY A 52 -2.06 -16.84 10.77
N GLY A 53 -3.10 -16.33 11.46
CA GLY A 53 -3.37 -14.92 11.63
C GLY A 53 -2.23 -14.13 12.25
N GLN A 54 -2.04 -12.89 11.78
CA GLN A 54 -1.18 -11.95 12.46
C GLN A 54 -1.95 -11.42 13.68
N VAL A 55 -1.60 -11.90 14.88
CA VAL A 55 -2.02 -11.22 16.11
C VAL A 55 -1.55 -9.78 16.06
N PRO A 56 -2.29 -8.80 16.63
CA PRO A 56 -1.84 -7.42 16.72
C PRO A 56 -0.54 -7.35 17.54
N LEU A 57 0.60 -7.53 16.86
CA LEU A 57 1.89 -7.09 17.37
C LEU A 57 1.81 -5.58 17.28
N GLU A 58 1.43 -4.98 18.41
CA GLU A 58 1.59 -3.59 18.80
C GLU A 58 2.05 -2.66 17.66
N HIS A 59 1.09 -1.92 17.09
CA HIS A 59 1.25 -0.80 16.16
C HIS A 59 2.69 -0.53 15.68
N LYS A 60 3.17 -1.33 14.73
CA LYS A 60 4.10 -0.80 13.74
C LYS A 60 3.24 -0.27 12.60
N PRO A 61 3.02 1.06 12.47
CA PRO A 61 2.44 1.64 11.27
C PRO A 61 3.48 1.48 10.16
N SER A 62 3.62 0.27 9.63
CA SER A 62 4.48 -0.01 8.49
C SER A 62 3.80 0.35 7.16
N GLN A 63 2.57 0.82 7.24
CA GLN A 63 1.89 1.55 6.19
C GLN A 63 1.75 2.97 6.73
N ALA A 64 2.76 3.79 6.46
CA ALA A 64 2.60 5.22 6.63
C ALA A 64 1.32 5.63 5.88
N PRO A 65 0.47 6.50 6.46
CA PRO A 65 -0.58 7.15 5.69
C PRO A 65 0.08 7.76 4.47
N VAL A 66 -0.29 7.29 3.27
CA VAL A 66 0.11 7.95 2.04
C VAL A 66 -0.60 9.31 2.09
N THR A 67 0.16 10.35 2.42
CA THR A 67 -0.30 11.75 2.43
C THR A 67 -0.36 12.26 1.00
#